data_AF-A0A183SB22-F1
#
_entry.id   AF-A0A183SB22-F1
#
_cell.length_a   1.000
_cell.length_b   1.000
_cell.length_c   1.000
_cell.angle_alpha   90.00
_cell.angle_beta   90.00
_cell.angle_gamma   90.00
#
_symmetry.space_group_name_H-M   'P 1'
#
loop_
_entity.id
_entity.type
_entity.pdbx_description
1 polymer ?
#
loop_
_entity_poly.entity_id
_entity_poly.type
_entity_poly.pdbx_seq_one_letter_code
_entity_poly.pdbx_strand_id
1 'polypeptide(L)'
;LADWNVGSLFDYPRSYRLERMMALFAREFARNKVEIAALSEPRFFEQGKLEEVGAKYTFFWTVRPKAERSDAGVSFAIRNNIFGLLPCLPHSINNRLMSLRLPFR
;
A
#
# COMPACT_ATOMS: atom_id res chain seq x y z
N LEU A 1 0.97 6.53 -13.02
CA LEU A 1 0.02 5.97 -12.04
C LEU A 1 -0.29 4.54 -12.45
N ALA A 2 -0.41 3.59 -11.52
CA ALA A 2 -0.84 2.22 -11.80
C ALA A 2 -1.87 1.73 -10.77
N ASP A 3 -2.69 0.77 -11.16
CA ASP A 3 -3.66 0.09 -10.28
C ASP A 3 -3.45 -1.42 -10.36
N TRP A 4 -3.49 -2.12 -9.23
CA TRP A 4 -3.24 -3.55 -9.15
C TRP A 4 -4.18 -4.24 -8.16
N ASN A 5 -4.93 -5.23 -8.65
CA ASN A 5 -5.74 -6.11 -7.80
C ASN A 5 -4.91 -7.32 -7.33
N VAL A 6 -4.69 -7.43 -6.02
CA VAL A 6 -3.74 -8.38 -5.41
C VAL A 6 -4.40 -9.70 -4.97
N GLY A 7 -5.70 -9.89 -5.21
CA GLY A 7 -6.52 -10.96 -4.63
C GLY A 7 -5.98 -12.39 -4.73
N SER A 8 -5.11 -12.73 -5.70
CA SER A 8 -4.53 -14.08 -5.82
C SER A 8 -3.29 -14.36 -4.96
N LEU A 9 -2.73 -13.36 -4.27
CA LEU A 9 -1.46 -13.52 -3.53
C LEU A 9 -1.66 -13.88 -2.05
N PHE A 10 -2.90 -13.95 -1.59
CA PHE A 10 -3.26 -13.93 -0.17
C PHE A 10 -3.85 -15.23 0.41
N ASP A 11 -3.83 -16.34 -0.32
CA ASP A 11 -4.40 -17.63 0.14
C ASP A 11 -3.59 -18.37 1.23
N TYR A 12 -2.62 -17.71 1.88
CA TYR A 12 -1.81 -18.28 2.97
C TYR A 12 -2.05 -17.59 4.33
N PRO A 13 -1.95 -18.33 5.46
CA PRO A 13 -2.35 -17.83 6.77
C PRO A 13 -1.38 -16.79 7.36
N ARG A 14 -1.92 -15.58 7.54
CA ARG A 14 -1.92 -14.70 8.73
C ARG A 14 -0.66 -14.07 9.36
N SER A 15 0.60 -14.37 9.06
CA SER A 15 1.67 -13.65 9.82
C SER A 15 3.09 -13.59 9.26
N TYR A 16 3.42 -14.17 8.11
CA TYR A 16 4.82 -14.24 7.66
C TYR A 16 4.91 -14.03 6.13
N ARG A 17 5.18 -12.85 5.56
CA ARG A 17 5.72 -11.60 6.11
C ARG A 17 5.16 -10.46 5.26
N LEU A 18 4.41 -9.55 5.87
CA LEU A 18 3.96 -8.30 5.26
C LEU A 18 5.13 -7.61 4.52
N GLU A 19 6.28 -7.56 5.18
CA GLU A 19 7.52 -7.01 4.64
C GLU A 19 8.00 -7.71 3.37
N ARG A 20 7.98 -9.05 3.29
CA ARG A 20 8.39 -9.77 2.07
C ARG A 20 7.45 -9.51 0.91
N MET A 21 6.16 -9.46 1.19
CA MET A 21 5.18 -9.23 0.14
C MET A 21 5.28 -7.79 -0.39
N MET A 22 5.41 -6.81 0.51
CA MET A 22 5.70 -5.43 0.13
C MET A 22 7.04 -5.34 -0.63
N ALA A 23 8.04 -6.14 -0.26
CA ALA A 23 9.30 -6.26 -1.00
C ALA A 23 9.15 -6.76 -2.43
N LEU A 24 8.28 -7.75 -2.64
CA LEU A 24 7.96 -8.21 -3.99
C LEU A 24 7.24 -7.11 -4.78
N PHE A 25 6.28 -6.40 -4.17
CA PHE A 25 5.61 -5.29 -4.85
C PHE A 25 6.58 -4.15 -5.18
N ALA A 26 7.46 -3.76 -4.26
CA ALA A 26 8.44 -2.72 -4.49
C ALA A 26 9.42 -3.09 -5.62
N ARG A 27 9.83 -4.37 -5.68
CA ARG A 27 10.65 -4.88 -6.79
C ARG A 27 9.92 -4.76 -8.13
N GLU A 28 8.65 -5.14 -8.20
CA GLU A 28 7.85 -5.04 -9.42
C GLU A 28 7.55 -3.59 -9.82
N PHE A 29 7.28 -2.72 -8.85
CA PHE A 29 7.10 -1.29 -9.10
C PHE A 29 8.40 -0.63 -9.56
N ALA A 30 9.54 -1.01 -9.01
CA ALA A 30 10.84 -0.54 -9.46
C ALA A 30 11.12 -0.98 -10.91
N ARG A 31 10.81 -2.24 -11.26
CA ARG A 31 10.95 -2.77 -12.62
C ARG A 31 10.11 -2.01 -13.63
N ASN A 32 8.87 -1.71 -13.27
CA ASN A 32 7.92 -1.02 -14.15
C ASN A 32 7.95 0.51 -14.02
N LYS A 33 8.90 1.08 -13.26
CA LYS A 33 9.05 2.53 -13.01
C LYS A 33 7.75 3.18 -12.49
N VAL A 34 6.97 2.45 -11.69
CA VAL A 34 5.68 2.92 -11.17
C VAL A 34 5.91 3.93 -10.06
N GLU A 35 5.52 5.17 -10.25
CA GLU A 35 5.72 6.22 -9.24
C GLU A 35 4.77 6.12 -8.04
N ILE A 36 3.51 5.81 -8.34
CA ILE A 36 2.42 5.64 -7.38
C ILE A 36 1.57 4.45 -7.85
N ALA A 37 1.32 3.51 -6.94
CA ALA A 37 0.39 2.40 -7.14
C ALA A 37 -0.73 2.43 -6.10
N ALA A 38 -1.97 2.24 -6.56
CA ALA A 38 -3.08 1.85 -5.71
C ALA A 38 -3.16 0.31 -5.67
N LEU A 39 -3.50 -0.23 -4.50
CA LEU A 39 -3.58 -1.66 -4.23
C LEU A 39 -4.90 -1.94 -3.50
N SER A 40 -5.69 -2.86 -4.03
CA SER A 40 -6.91 -3.37 -3.40
C SER A 40 -6.70 -4.79 -2.87
N GLU A 41 -7.27 -5.07 -1.69
CA GLU A 41 -7.24 -6.37 -0.97
C GLU A 41 -5.98 -6.77 -0.18
N PRO A 42 -5.35 -5.89 0.60
CA PRO A 42 -4.49 -6.38 1.66
C PRO A 42 -5.31 -6.97 2.82
N ARG A 43 -5.23 -8.29 3.05
CA ARG A 43 -5.80 -8.99 4.23
C ARG A 43 -5.03 -8.65 5.53
N PHE A 44 -4.70 -7.39 5.76
CA PHE A 44 -3.99 -6.94 6.95
C PHE A 44 -4.94 -6.58 8.08
N PHE A 45 -4.41 -6.49 9.29
CA PHE A 45 -5.12 -5.97 10.43
C PHE A 45 -4.37 -4.70 10.85
N GLU A 46 -5.12 -3.62 11.09
CA GLU A 46 -4.64 -2.29 11.49
C GLU A 46 -4.09 -1.39 10.37
N GLN A 47 -4.16 -0.08 10.61
CA GLN A 47 -3.54 0.93 9.75
C GLN A 47 -2.03 0.92 9.97
N GLY A 48 -1.26 1.08 8.91
CA GLY A 48 0.20 1.08 9.04
C GLY A 48 0.92 1.74 7.89
N LYS A 49 2.21 1.94 8.15
CA LYS A 49 3.20 2.45 7.22
C LYS A 49 4.40 1.52 7.24
N LEU A 50 4.92 1.17 6.07
CA LEU A 50 6.16 0.40 5.94
C LEU A 50 7.09 1.10 4.95
N GLU A 51 8.29 1.40 5.42
CA GLU A 51 9.40 1.81 4.56
C GLU A 51 10.29 0.60 4.35
N GLU A 52 10.39 0.13 3.11
CA GLU A 52 11.27 -0.99 2.82
C GLU A 52 12.70 -0.48 2.61
N VAL A 53 13.60 -0.94 3.48
CA VAL A 53 15.02 -0.63 3.43
C VAL A 53 15.60 -1.11 2.10
N GLY A 54 15.95 -0.16 1.22
CA GLY A 54 16.59 -0.42 -0.07
C GLY A 54 15.68 -0.37 -1.30
N ALA A 55 14.36 -0.47 -1.15
CA ALA A 55 13.46 -0.62 -2.31
C ALA A 55 12.87 0.67 -2.87
N LYS A 56 13.19 1.83 -2.29
CA LYS A 56 12.77 3.16 -2.76
C LYS A 56 11.25 3.40 -2.74
N TYR A 57 10.46 2.57 -2.05
CA TYR A 57 9.02 2.76 -1.88
C TYR A 57 8.62 2.79 -0.40
N THR A 58 7.59 3.56 -0.12
CA THR A 58 6.87 3.61 1.16
C THR A 58 5.44 3.15 0.94
N PHE A 59 4.99 2.22 1.76
CA PHE A 59 3.64 1.66 1.71
C PHE A 59 2.78 2.22 2.83
N PHE A 60 1.52 2.52 2.52
CA PHE A 60 0.50 2.91 3.47
C PHE A 60 -0.73 2.04 3.27
N TRP A 61 -1.31 1.48 4.34
CA TRP A 61 -2.51 0.66 4.24
C TRP A 61 -3.48 0.90 5.39
N THR A 62 -4.74 0.60 5.13
CA THR A 62 -5.82 0.74 6.10
C THR A 62 -6.74 -0.47 6.00
N VAL A 63 -7.02 -1.13 7.13
CA VAL A 63 -7.96 -2.27 7.21
C VAL A 63 -8.70 -2.23 8.55
N ARG A 64 -9.95 -2.74 8.58
CA ARG A 64 -10.80 -2.75 9.78
C ARG A 64 -10.20 -3.54 10.94
N PRO A 65 -10.54 -3.17 12.20
CA PRO A 65 -10.34 -4.05 13.36
C PRO A 65 -11.05 -5.38 13.16
N LYS A 66 -10.45 -6.45 13.68
CA LYS A 66 -10.84 -7.88 13.57
C LYS A 66 -12.33 -8.20 13.83
N ALA A 67 -13.09 -7.29 14.43
CA ALA A 67 -14.51 -7.44 14.76
C ALA A 67 -15.48 -7.26 13.56
N GLU A 68 -15.05 -6.60 12.49
CA GLU A 68 -15.90 -6.33 11.33
C GLU A 68 -15.39 -7.13 10.11
N ARG A 69 -16.23 -8.03 9.57
CA ARG A 69 -15.97 -8.85 8.37
C ARG A 69 -15.87 -7.99 7.10
N SER A 70 -14.83 -7.17 6.94
CA SER A 70 -14.55 -6.49 5.67
C SER A 70 -13.38 -7.15 4.98
N ASP A 71 -13.68 -7.79 3.86
CA ASP A 71 -12.71 -8.42 2.96
C ASP A 71 -11.94 -7.40 2.10
N ALA A 72 -12.24 -6.10 2.22
CA ALA A 72 -11.63 -5.05 1.42
C ALA A 72 -10.87 -4.05 2.29
N GLY A 73 -9.56 -3.94 2.02
CA GLY A 73 -8.70 -2.84 2.44
C GLY A 73 -8.11 -2.14 1.22
N VAL A 74 -7.63 -0.91 1.41
CA VAL A 74 -6.96 -0.13 0.36
C VAL A 74 -5.57 0.27 0.85
N SER A 75 -4.59 0.21 -0.05
CA SER A 75 -3.24 0.69 0.20
C SER A 75 -2.66 1.49 -0.97
N PHE A 76 -1.72 2.37 -0.64
CA PHE A 76 -0.89 3.09 -1.59
C PHE A 76 0.57 2.66 -1.44
N ALA A 77 1.25 2.49 -2.58
CA ALA A 77 2.70 2.43 -2.65
C ALA A 77 3.22 3.68 -3.34
N ILE A 78 4.15 4.39 -2.71
CA ILE A 78 4.65 5.68 -3.17
C ILE A 78 6.16 5.65 -3.22
N ARG A 79 6.73 6.03 -4.36
CA ARG A 79 8.19 6.09 -4.52
C ARG A 79 8.78 7.21 -3.66
N ASN A 80 9.87 6.94 -2.95
CA ASN A 80 10.44 7.84 -1.94
C ASN A 80 10.88 9.20 -2.51
N ASN A 81 11.29 9.25 -3.78
CA ASN A 81 11.64 10.50 -4.46
C ASN A 81 10.45 11.44 -4.68
N ILE A 82 9.22 10.91 -4.71
CA ILE A 82 7.98 11.69 -4.83
C ILE A 82 7.33 11.84 -3.48
N PHE A 83 7.50 10.86 -2.59
CA PHE A 83 7.00 10.91 -1.22
C PHE A 83 7.43 12.20 -0.49
N GLY A 84 8.70 12.60 -0.63
CA GLY A 84 9.22 13.86 -0.06
C GLY A 84 8.65 15.13 -0.70
N LEU A 85 7.92 15.02 -1.81
CA LEU A 85 7.26 16.13 -2.50
C LEU A 85 5.76 16.20 -2.18
N LEU A 86 5.21 15.24 -1.42
CA LEU A 86 3.79 15.22 -1.12
C LEU A 86 3.42 16.34 -0.13
N PRO A 87 2.36 17.13 -0.39
CA PRO A 87 1.90 18.17 0.53
C PRO A 87 1.33 17.61 1.84
N CYS A 88 0.87 16.35 1.83
CA CYS A 88 0.50 15.63 3.05
C CYS A 88 0.66 14.13 2.85
N LEU A 89 0.73 13.38 3.96
CA LEU A 89 0.72 11.93 3.91
C LEU A 89 -0.64 11.40 3.45
N PRO A 90 -0.68 10.21 2.81
CA PRO A 90 -1.92 9.49 2.59
C PRO A 90 -2.69 9.30 3.89
N HIS A 91 -4.01 9.50 3.87
CA HIS A 91 -4.87 9.27 5.04
C HIS A 91 -6.13 8.50 4.66
N SER A 92 -6.57 7.62 5.56
CA SER A 92 -7.80 6.85 5.42
C SER A 92 -9.00 7.77 5.54
N ILE A 93 -9.94 7.70 4.61
CA ILE A 93 -11.27 8.30 4.78
C ILE A 93 -12.20 7.25 5.41
N ASN A 94 -12.17 6.03 4.89
CA ASN A 94 -12.84 4.86 5.46
C ASN A 94 -12.13 3.58 4.98
N ASN A 95 -12.65 2.43 5.36
CA ASN A 95 -12.01 1.13 5.08
C ASN A 95 -11.86 0.77 3.60
N ARG A 96 -12.59 1.47 2.72
CA ARG A 96 -12.56 1.28 1.26
C ARG A 96 -12.04 2.50 0.51
N LEU A 97 -11.76 3.60 1.21
CA LEU A 97 -11.36 4.86 0.60
C LEU A 97 -10.18 5.46 1.34
N MET A 98 -9.12 5.74 0.58
CA MET A 98 -7.92 6.39 1.06
C MET A 98 -7.60 7.56 0.14
N SER A 99 -7.19 8.68 0.73
CA SER A 99 -6.87 9.89 -0.02
C SER A 99 -5.36 10.12 -0.10
N LEU A 100 -4.91 10.52 -1.27
CA LEU A 100 -3.55 10.95 -1.55
C LEU A 100 -3.62 12.28 -2.30
N ARG A 101 -3.04 13.34 -1.73
CA ARG A 101 -2.90 14.63 -2.42
C ARG A 101 -1.55 14.68 -3.11
N LEU A 102 -1.57 14.84 -4.43
CA LEU A 102 -0.36 14.99 -5.21
C LEU A 102 0.01 16.48 -5.31
N PRO A 103 1.31 16.82 -5.32
CA PRO A 103 1.73 18.15 -5.71
C PRO A 103 1.33 18.35 -7.17
N PHE A 104 0.35 19.22 -7.41
CA PHE A 104 0.05 19.65 -8.76
C PHE A 104 1.27 20.41 -9.30
N ARG A 105 1.77 19.97 -10.45
CA ARG A 105 2.67 20.74 -11.30
C ARG A 105 1.86 21.55 -12.29
#